data_AF-A0A316C015-F1
#
_entry.id   AF-A0A316C015-F1
#
_cell.length_a   1.000
_cell.length_b   1.000
_cell.length_c   1.000
_cell.angle_alpha   90.00
_cell.angle_beta   90.00
_cell.angle_gamma   90.00
#
_symmetry.space_group_name_H-M   'P 1'
#
loop_
_entity.id
_entity.type
_entity.pdbx_description
1 polymer ?
#
loop_
_entity_poly.entity_id
_entity_poly.type
_entity_poly.pdbx_seq_one_letter_code
_entity_poly.pdbx_strand_id
1 'polypeptide(L)'
;MVADKRKSILFLLTPVLLLAFVVICFVFYQHDRRQKSEYDLIVSSVNSEESYIMELQSSMDELKASLSSVESSISEYEEYERRSCYSKISSGKPVNILVVGDSISEGTGASDEKHAWTYLLKERIESRYKSEVKLSNVSMGGESSLAGFVRLLEQDNTYYDLVIFCYGQNDKDENFESYYEAMVRKALSIYPDCSVISILEHSQRSYTYKMNCIKEITGYYNIPVVDCIKLFDDQIAGYDSYVKDGIHLNDAGHALYSEAVEGVIEEQIKIKALPVSLKEQPKHTNTSFFDNSCWIPSERFTRNGNTYSIELPNEIKGSDIPSFNGKKGVLMVIDIIDYPGENVITVFSNGKKTAERKTDWTYSFRQRHIPEISYGLVIEKGSFIIKFSSTEQADSFKGCGFILGK
;
A
#
# COMPACT_ATOMS: atom_id res chain seq x y z
N MET A 1 48.80 -11.37 -118.38
CA MET A 1 48.69 -11.01 -116.94
C MET A 1 47.24 -11.11 -116.47
N VAL A 2 46.75 -12.31 -116.16
CA VAL A 2 45.37 -12.52 -115.62
C VAL A 2 45.41 -12.82 -114.10
N ALA A 3 46.61 -12.96 -113.53
CA ALA A 3 46.86 -13.12 -112.09
C ALA A 3 46.76 -11.81 -111.29
N ASP A 4 46.69 -10.65 -111.96
CA ASP A 4 46.78 -9.33 -111.31
C ASP A 4 45.40 -8.80 -110.85
N LYS A 5 44.34 -9.04 -111.63
CA LYS A 5 42.98 -8.57 -111.28
C LYS A 5 42.39 -9.25 -110.04
N ARG A 6 42.74 -10.53 -109.77
CA ARG A 6 42.27 -11.23 -108.56
C ARG A 6 42.99 -10.75 -107.30
N LYS A 7 44.26 -10.35 -107.39
CA LYS A 7 45.00 -9.74 -106.28
C LYS A 7 44.53 -8.31 -106.02
N SER A 8 44.26 -7.50 -107.05
CA SER A 8 43.75 -6.13 -106.88
C SER A 8 42.35 -6.07 -106.24
N ILE A 9 41.44 -6.98 -106.59
CA ILE A 9 40.11 -7.04 -105.97
C ILE A 9 40.22 -7.48 -104.49
N LEU A 10 41.11 -8.43 -104.19
CA LEU A 10 41.35 -8.89 -102.81
C LEU A 10 42.06 -7.82 -101.95
N PHE A 11 42.96 -7.02 -102.52
CA PHE A 11 43.66 -5.89 -101.87
C PHE A 11 42.76 -4.68 -101.63
N LEU A 12 41.70 -4.51 -102.43
CA LEU A 12 40.69 -3.45 -102.24
C LEU A 12 39.55 -3.90 -101.31
N LEU A 13 39.19 -5.19 -101.29
CA LEU A 13 38.13 -5.73 -100.40
C LEU A 13 38.57 -5.84 -98.94
N THR A 14 39.85 -6.11 -98.67
CA THR A 14 40.38 -6.24 -97.30
C THR A 14 40.22 -4.98 -96.44
N PRO A 15 40.62 -3.77 -96.89
CA PRO A 15 40.42 -2.55 -96.09
C PRO A 15 38.94 -2.18 -95.94
N VAL A 16 38.08 -2.50 -96.92
CA VAL A 16 36.63 -2.27 -96.82
C VAL A 16 35.99 -3.21 -95.79
N LEU A 17 36.37 -4.50 -95.77
CA LEU A 17 35.91 -5.46 -94.77
C LEU A 17 36.45 -5.13 -93.37
N LEU A 18 37.69 -4.66 -93.26
CA LEU A 18 38.28 -4.20 -92.00
C LEU A 18 37.55 -2.97 -91.47
N LEU A 19 37.26 -2.00 -92.33
CA LEU A 19 36.49 -0.81 -91.98
C LEU A 19 35.05 -1.19 -91.57
N ALA A 20 34.40 -2.07 -92.30
CA ALA A 20 33.07 -2.59 -91.95
C ALA A 20 33.09 -3.31 -90.59
N PHE A 21 34.11 -4.12 -90.31
CA PHE A 21 34.30 -4.78 -89.02
C PHE A 21 34.50 -3.77 -87.90
N VAL A 22 35.34 -2.75 -88.08
CA VAL A 22 35.56 -1.67 -87.10
C VAL A 22 34.28 -0.89 -86.84
N VAL A 23 33.50 -0.56 -87.88
CA VAL A 23 32.20 0.11 -87.74
C VAL A 23 31.21 -0.76 -86.99
N ILE A 24 31.13 -2.06 -87.31
CA ILE A 24 30.26 -3.01 -86.60
C ILE A 24 30.69 -3.11 -85.13
N CYS A 25 31.98 -3.27 -84.84
CA CYS A 25 32.51 -3.28 -83.47
C CYS A 25 32.21 -1.97 -82.73
N PHE A 26 32.30 -0.81 -83.39
CA PHE A 26 31.97 0.48 -82.80
C PHE A 26 30.47 0.61 -82.51
N VAL A 27 29.60 0.14 -83.41
CA VAL A 27 28.14 0.10 -83.19
C VAL A 27 27.80 -0.83 -82.04
N PHE A 28 28.40 -2.03 -81.96
CA PHE A 28 28.23 -2.95 -80.82
C PHE A 28 28.74 -2.33 -79.52
N TYR A 29 29.89 -1.67 -79.53
CA TYR A 29 30.44 -0.97 -78.37
C TYR A 29 29.52 0.16 -77.89
N GLN A 30 28.98 0.97 -78.81
CA GLN A 30 28.03 2.03 -78.46
C GLN A 30 26.69 1.48 -77.96
N HIS A 31 26.23 0.35 -78.51
CA HIS A 31 25.02 -0.33 -78.05
C HIS A 31 25.17 -0.91 -76.64
N ASP A 32 26.29 -1.61 -76.39
CA ASP A 32 26.63 -2.17 -75.08
C ASP A 32 26.79 -1.06 -74.02
N ARG A 33 27.48 0.03 -74.37
CA ARG A 33 27.62 1.21 -73.51
C ARG A 33 26.26 1.84 -73.18
N ARG A 34 25.35 1.92 -74.15
CA ARG A 34 23.99 2.44 -73.92
C ARG A 34 23.17 1.53 -73.03
N GLN A 35 23.19 0.22 -73.26
CA GLN A 35 22.50 -0.75 -72.38
C GLN A 35 23.03 -0.69 -70.95
N LYS A 36 24.35 -0.59 -70.77
CA LYS A 36 24.95 -0.42 -69.44
C LYS A 36 24.48 0.87 -68.77
N SER A 37 24.42 1.98 -69.51
CA SER A 37 23.91 3.25 -68.96
C SER A 37 22.43 3.19 -68.57
N GLU A 38 21.58 2.50 -69.35
CA GLU A 38 20.17 2.30 -69.03
C GLU A 38 20.00 1.38 -67.81
N TYR A 39 20.81 0.33 -67.70
CA TYR A 39 20.86 -0.56 -66.54
C TYR A 39 21.30 0.17 -65.26
N ASP A 40 22.38 0.97 -65.32
CA ASP A 40 22.88 1.75 -64.18
C ASP A 40 21.82 2.78 -63.69
N LEU A 41 21.04 3.36 -64.61
CA LEU A 41 19.91 4.24 -64.27
C LEU A 41 18.80 3.48 -63.56
N ILE A 42 18.43 2.29 -64.04
CA ILE A 42 17.41 1.44 -63.39
C ILE A 42 17.88 1.04 -61.98
N VAL A 43 19.11 0.56 -61.84
CA VAL A 43 19.67 0.17 -60.54
C VAL A 43 19.70 1.34 -59.56
N SER A 44 20.09 2.54 -60.01
CA SER A 44 20.08 3.71 -59.13
C SER A 44 18.66 4.11 -58.70
N SER A 45 17.66 4.00 -59.58
CA SER A 45 16.25 4.23 -59.25
C SER A 45 15.73 3.20 -58.22
N VAL A 46 16.01 1.91 -58.42
CA VAL A 46 15.58 0.84 -57.50
C VAL A 46 16.23 1.02 -56.12
N ASN A 47 17.53 1.31 -56.06
CA ASN A 47 18.21 1.58 -54.79
C ASN A 47 17.61 2.80 -54.06
N SER A 48 17.16 3.83 -54.80
CA SER A 48 16.51 4.99 -54.20
C SER A 48 15.12 4.65 -53.64
N GLU A 49 14.35 3.79 -54.31
CA GLU A 49 13.07 3.28 -53.82
C GLU A 49 13.25 2.37 -52.60
N GLU A 50 14.24 1.48 -52.60
CA GLU A 50 14.57 0.64 -51.44
C GLU A 50 14.96 1.51 -50.24
N SER A 51 15.78 2.54 -50.45
CA SER A 51 16.13 3.50 -49.39
C SER A 51 14.90 4.21 -48.83
N TYR A 52 13.96 4.61 -49.69
CA TYR A 52 12.72 5.25 -49.27
C TYR A 52 11.80 4.28 -48.50
N ILE A 53 11.70 3.02 -48.93
CA ILE A 53 10.95 1.97 -48.23
C ILE A 53 11.56 1.71 -46.85
N MET A 54 12.90 1.65 -46.72
CA MET A 54 13.57 1.50 -45.43
C MET A 54 13.27 2.68 -44.49
N GLU A 55 13.28 3.91 -45.01
CA GLU A 55 12.93 5.12 -44.23
C GLU A 55 11.47 5.12 -43.76
N LEU A 56 10.54 4.70 -44.63
CA LEU A 56 9.13 4.51 -44.27
C LEU A 56 8.94 3.42 -43.22
N GLN A 57 9.67 2.30 -43.32
CA GLN A 57 9.63 1.22 -42.33
C GLN A 57 10.13 1.69 -40.97
N SER A 58 11.26 2.41 -40.94
CA SER A 58 11.79 3.02 -39.71
C SER A 58 10.78 3.97 -39.08
N SER A 59 10.20 4.87 -39.89
CA SER A 59 9.17 5.82 -39.43
C SER A 59 7.92 5.10 -38.88
N MET A 60 7.49 4.01 -39.51
CA MET A 60 6.35 3.21 -39.06
C MET A 60 6.65 2.52 -37.72
N ASP A 61 7.85 1.99 -37.52
CA ASP A 61 8.23 1.32 -36.28
C ASP A 61 8.36 2.32 -35.12
N GLU A 62 8.86 3.53 -35.36
CA GLU A 62 8.80 4.65 -34.41
C GLU A 62 7.36 5.04 -34.04
N LEU A 63 6.44 5.06 -35.03
CA LEU A 63 5.03 5.35 -34.79
C LEU A 63 4.37 4.27 -33.93
N LYS A 64 4.66 3.00 -34.18
CA LYS A 64 4.14 1.87 -33.39
C LYS A 64 4.66 1.92 -31.95
N ALA A 65 5.94 2.22 -31.75
CA ALA A 65 6.50 2.39 -30.42
C ALA A 65 5.83 3.56 -29.67
N SER A 66 5.60 4.67 -30.37
CA SER A 66 4.89 5.84 -29.81
C SER A 66 3.44 5.50 -29.44
N LEU A 67 2.72 4.78 -30.31
CA LEU A 67 1.34 4.35 -30.06
C LEU A 67 1.27 3.44 -28.84
N SER A 68 2.15 2.44 -28.75
CA SER A 68 2.22 1.54 -27.59
C SER A 68 2.50 2.28 -26.28
N SER A 69 3.37 3.30 -26.32
CA SER A 69 3.61 4.17 -25.16
C SER A 69 2.36 4.95 -24.75
N VAL A 70 1.61 5.48 -25.73
CA VAL A 70 0.37 6.22 -25.47
C VAL A 70 -0.71 5.31 -24.88
N GLU A 71 -0.88 4.10 -25.42
CA GLU A 71 -1.82 3.10 -24.90
C GLU A 71 -1.49 2.73 -23.45
N SER A 72 -0.21 2.53 -23.12
CA SER A 72 0.24 2.28 -21.73
C SER A 72 -0.14 3.43 -20.80
N SER A 73 0.13 4.68 -21.22
CA SER A 73 -0.20 5.87 -20.41
C SER A 73 -1.71 6.06 -20.22
N ILE A 74 -2.54 5.71 -21.21
CA ILE A 74 -4.00 5.73 -21.07
C ILE A 74 -4.44 4.69 -20.04
N SER A 75 -3.94 3.45 -20.14
CA SER A 75 -4.29 2.38 -19.20
C SER A 75 -3.91 2.73 -17.76
N GLU A 76 -2.72 3.29 -17.53
CA GLU A 76 -2.27 3.73 -16.20
C GLU A 76 -3.17 4.84 -15.63
N TYR A 77 -3.59 5.78 -16.49
CA TYR A 77 -4.48 6.87 -16.08
C TYR A 77 -5.89 6.38 -15.74
N GLU A 78 -6.43 5.45 -16.54
CA GLU A 78 -7.74 4.83 -16.26
C GLU A 78 -7.71 4.03 -14.94
N GLU A 79 -6.61 3.32 -14.67
CA GLU A 79 -6.45 2.62 -13.40
C GLU A 79 -6.40 3.59 -12.22
N TYR A 80 -5.64 4.69 -12.34
CA TYR A 80 -5.58 5.75 -11.34
C TYR A 80 -6.95 6.36 -11.04
N GLU A 81 -7.69 6.74 -12.09
CA GLU A 81 -9.03 7.32 -11.94
C GLU A 81 -10.04 6.39 -11.28
N ARG A 82 -9.88 5.08 -11.50
CA ARG A 82 -10.79 4.06 -10.96
C ARG A 82 -10.47 3.70 -9.52
N ARG A 83 -9.19 3.52 -9.18
CA ARG A 83 -8.76 2.88 -7.93
C ARG A 83 -8.25 3.86 -6.89
N SER A 84 -7.68 4.99 -7.29
CA SER A 84 -6.95 5.86 -6.36
C SER A 84 -7.87 6.77 -5.55
N CYS A 85 -7.73 6.73 -4.22
CA CYS A 85 -8.36 7.73 -3.35
C CYS A 85 -7.89 9.15 -3.69
N TYR A 86 -6.65 9.30 -4.17
CA TYR A 86 -6.06 10.59 -4.50
C TYR A 86 -6.70 11.18 -5.77
N SER A 87 -7.05 10.32 -6.75
CA SER A 87 -7.88 10.76 -7.89
C SER A 87 -9.27 11.21 -7.42
N LYS A 88 -9.91 10.43 -6.54
CA LYS A 88 -11.23 10.78 -6.00
C LYS A 88 -11.21 12.14 -5.29
N ILE A 89 -10.24 12.35 -4.39
CA ILE A 89 -10.04 13.63 -3.69
C ILE A 89 -9.85 14.75 -4.70
N SER A 90 -8.86 14.66 -5.59
CA SER A 90 -8.54 15.73 -6.55
C SER A 90 -9.65 16.05 -7.55
N SER A 91 -10.54 15.09 -7.81
CA SER A 91 -11.71 15.24 -8.69
C SER A 91 -12.98 15.68 -7.96
N GLY A 92 -12.92 15.97 -6.66
CA GLY A 92 -14.09 16.36 -5.86
C GLY A 92 -15.12 15.24 -5.65
N LYS A 93 -14.74 13.97 -5.87
CA LYS A 93 -15.62 12.82 -5.60
C LYS A 93 -15.63 12.52 -4.09
N PRO A 94 -16.74 12.04 -3.51
CA PRO A 94 -16.77 11.68 -2.10
C PRO A 94 -15.76 10.58 -1.75
N VAL A 95 -15.19 10.66 -0.54
CA VAL A 95 -14.24 9.66 -0.02
C VAL A 95 -14.56 9.26 1.42
N ASN A 96 -14.32 7.99 1.73
CA ASN A 96 -14.39 7.41 3.06
C ASN A 96 -12.99 7.26 3.64
N ILE A 97 -12.71 7.90 4.77
CA ILE A 97 -11.40 7.85 5.45
C ILE A 97 -11.57 7.15 6.80
N LEU A 98 -10.69 6.18 7.08
CA LEU A 98 -10.58 5.52 8.38
C LEU A 98 -9.31 6.01 9.09
N VAL A 99 -9.44 6.46 10.33
CA VAL A 99 -8.30 6.76 11.20
C VAL A 99 -8.23 5.69 12.29
N VAL A 100 -7.10 5.00 12.37
CA VAL A 100 -6.82 3.98 13.39
C VAL A 100 -5.55 4.40 14.13
N GLY A 101 -5.67 4.70 15.41
CA GLY A 101 -4.56 5.27 16.17
C GLY A 101 -4.79 5.28 17.67
N ASP A 102 -3.90 5.94 18.39
CA ASP A 102 -4.00 6.09 19.85
C ASP A 102 -4.62 7.43 20.28
N SER A 103 -4.28 7.93 21.47
CA SER A 103 -4.80 9.18 22.04
C SER A 103 -4.50 10.40 21.18
N ILE A 104 -3.39 10.40 20.43
CA ILE A 104 -3.02 11.49 19.52
C ILE A 104 -4.04 11.58 18.38
N SER A 105 -4.51 10.43 17.89
CA SER A 105 -5.52 10.36 16.83
C SER A 105 -6.94 10.49 17.33
N GLU A 106 -7.22 10.07 18.56
CA GLU A 106 -8.50 10.32 19.24
C GLU A 106 -8.79 11.83 19.37
N GLY A 107 -7.76 12.67 19.37
CA GLY A 107 -7.88 14.12 19.51
C GLY A 107 -7.60 14.63 20.92
N THR A 108 -6.92 13.81 21.75
CA THR A 108 -6.56 14.22 23.11
C THR A 108 -5.68 15.45 23.06
N GLY A 109 -6.05 16.45 23.86
CA GLY A 109 -5.30 17.70 24.02
C GLY A 109 -5.88 18.89 23.26
N ALA A 110 -6.68 18.64 22.21
CA ALA A 110 -7.53 19.65 21.59
C ALA A 110 -8.48 20.29 22.61
N SER A 111 -8.85 21.56 22.39
CA SER A 111 -9.83 22.29 23.19
C SER A 111 -11.26 21.80 22.95
N ASP A 112 -11.57 21.38 21.73
CA ASP A 112 -12.80 20.70 21.34
C ASP A 112 -12.59 19.81 20.09
N GLU A 113 -13.62 19.06 19.71
CA GLU A 113 -13.59 18.15 18.54
C GLU A 113 -13.22 18.85 17.23
N LYS A 114 -13.61 20.12 17.04
CA LYS A 114 -13.35 20.87 15.81
C LYS A 114 -11.89 21.28 15.67
N HIS A 115 -11.15 21.26 16.77
CA HIS A 115 -9.71 21.52 16.79
C HIS A 115 -8.88 20.24 16.72
N ALA A 116 -9.50 19.04 16.75
CA ALA A 116 -8.77 17.80 16.54
C ALA A 116 -8.27 17.69 15.09
N TRP A 117 -7.06 17.17 14.90
CA TRP A 117 -6.40 17.14 13.58
C TRP A 117 -7.19 16.35 12.53
N THR A 118 -7.94 15.33 12.96
CA THR A 118 -8.81 14.51 12.10
C THR A 118 -9.99 15.32 11.57
N TYR A 119 -10.65 16.11 12.42
CA TYR A 119 -11.69 17.06 12.02
C TYR A 119 -11.12 18.12 11.07
N LEU A 120 -9.98 18.71 11.43
CA LEU A 120 -9.31 19.72 10.60
C LEU A 120 -8.91 19.14 9.23
N LEU A 121 -8.50 17.87 9.16
CA LEU A 121 -8.13 17.22 7.91
C LEU A 121 -9.36 17.07 6.99
N LYS A 122 -10.49 16.62 7.54
CA LYS A 122 -11.78 16.57 6.83
C LYS A 122 -12.11 17.94 6.23
N GLU A 123 -12.11 18.98 7.04
CA GLU A 123 -12.43 20.35 6.61
C GLU A 123 -11.47 20.87 5.52
N ARG A 124 -10.17 20.58 5.64
CA ARG A 124 -9.17 20.96 4.64
C ARG A 124 -9.42 20.28 3.30
N ILE A 125 -9.69 18.98 3.31
CA ILE A 125 -9.98 18.22 2.08
C ILE A 125 -11.28 18.74 1.43
N GLU A 126 -12.34 18.90 2.20
CA GLU A 126 -13.64 19.41 1.72
C GLU A 126 -13.52 20.83 1.16
N SER A 127 -12.78 21.69 1.86
CA SER A 127 -12.58 23.08 1.45
C SER A 127 -11.73 23.22 0.19
N ARG A 128 -10.60 22.49 0.12
CA ARG A 128 -9.62 22.62 -0.96
C ARG A 128 -10.04 21.90 -2.23
N TYR A 129 -10.49 20.65 -2.10
CA TYR A 129 -10.75 19.77 -3.24
C TYR A 129 -12.24 19.63 -3.58
N LYS A 130 -13.13 20.19 -2.75
CA LYS A 130 -14.59 20.04 -2.90
C LYS A 130 -15.05 18.58 -2.89
N SER A 131 -14.27 17.71 -2.27
CA SER A 131 -14.53 16.29 -2.07
C SER A 131 -15.19 16.11 -0.71
N GLU A 132 -16.41 15.58 -0.67
CA GLU A 132 -17.09 15.23 0.59
C GLU A 132 -16.32 14.13 1.32
N VAL A 133 -16.06 14.30 2.62
CA VAL A 133 -15.28 13.34 3.41
C VAL A 133 -16.14 12.72 4.50
N LYS A 134 -16.35 11.41 4.42
CA LYS A 134 -16.86 10.61 5.54
C LYS A 134 -15.68 10.05 6.33
N LEU A 135 -15.35 10.70 7.45
CA LEU A 135 -14.25 10.29 8.32
C LEU A 135 -14.77 9.44 9.49
N SER A 136 -14.29 8.20 9.59
CA SER A 136 -14.48 7.33 10.74
C SER A 136 -13.21 7.33 11.57
N ASN A 137 -13.26 7.86 12.79
CA ASN A 137 -12.16 7.78 13.74
C ASN A 137 -12.43 6.64 14.73
N VAL A 138 -11.61 5.59 14.68
CA VAL A 138 -11.76 4.40 15.55
C VAL A 138 -10.65 4.29 16.57
N SER A 139 -9.84 5.35 16.71
CA SER A 139 -8.73 5.45 17.65
C SER A 139 -9.15 5.26 19.11
N MET A 140 -8.20 4.77 19.92
CA MET A 140 -8.41 4.53 21.35
C MET A 140 -7.21 5.06 22.15
N GLY A 141 -7.46 5.97 23.08
CA GLY A 141 -6.43 6.54 23.92
C GLY A 141 -5.71 5.51 24.78
N GLY A 142 -4.38 5.65 24.87
CA GLY A 142 -3.53 4.79 25.70
C GLY A 142 -3.28 3.39 25.14
N GLU A 143 -3.63 3.14 23.88
CA GLU A 143 -3.57 1.81 23.27
C GLU A 143 -2.43 1.64 22.26
N SER A 144 -2.04 0.38 22.07
CA SER A 144 -0.97 -0.04 21.15
C SER A 144 -1.50 -0.36 19.75
N SER A 145 -0.58 -0.55 18.80
CA SER A 145 -0.89 -1.05 17.45
C SER A 145 -1.60 -2.41 17.43
N LEU A 146 -1.48 -3.23 18.48
CA LEU A 146 -2.27 -4.47 18.62
C LEU A 146 -3.77 -4.16 18.76
N ALA A 147 -4.12 -3.14 19.53
CA ALA A 147 -5.51 -2.68 19.60
C ALA A 147 -5.95 -2.17 18.23
N GLY A 148 -5.09 -1.44 17.51
CA GLY A 148 -5.36 -1.02 16.12
C GLY A 148 -5.69 -2.18 15.19
N PHE A 149 -4.92 -3.27 15.27
CA PHE A 149 -5.21 -4.51 14.55
C PHE A 149 -6.59 -5.10 14.93
N VAL A 150 -6.93 -5.14 16.21
CA VAL A 150 -8.25 -5.64 16.67
C VAL A 150 -9.38 -4.72 16.24
N ARG A 151 -9.18 -3.41 16.26
CA ARG A 151 -10.15 -2.43 15.75
C ARG A 151 -10.43 -2.63 14.27
N LEU A 152 -9.44 -3.07 13.48
CA LEU A 152 -9.65 -3.50 12.09
C LEU A 152 -10.44 -4.82 11.98
N LEU A 153 -10.23 -5.78 12.90
CA LEU A 153 -11.04 -7.01 12.94
C LEU A 153 -12.50 -6.77 13.31
N GLU A 154 -12.75 -5.74 14.13
CA GLU A 154 -14.10 -5.32 14.53
C GLU A 154 -14.84 -4.54 13.45
N GLN A 155 -14.14 -4.04 12.41
CA GLN A 155 -14.80 -3.26 11.36
C GLN A 155 -15.83 -4.11 10.62
N ASP A 156 -16.92 -3.46 10.24
CA ASP A 156 -17.94 -4.04 9.39
C ASP A 156 -17.50 -4.02 7.92
N ASN A 157 -18.41 -4.33 7.01
CA ASN A 157 -18.15 -4.31 5.56
C ASN A 157 -18.11 -2.88 4.98
N THR A 158 -17.83 -1.85 5.78
CA THR A 158 -17.66 -0.48 5.28
C THR A 158 -16.43 -0.40 4.40
N TYR A 159 -16.60 0.13 3.19
CA TYR A 159 -15.50 0.42 2.28
C TYR A 159 -14.82 1.74 2.65
N TYR A 160 -13.48 1.74 2.68
CA TYR A 160 -12.65 2.92 2.90
C TYR A 160 -11.71 3.16 1.72
N ASP A 161 -11.57 4.42 1.33
CA ASP A 161 -10.66 4.89 0.29
C ASP A 161 -9.23 5.11 0.85
N LEU A 162 -9.14 5.54 2.11
CA LEU A 162 -7.89 5.82 2.78
C LEU A 162 -7.93 5.33 4.24
N VAL A 163 -6.91 4.59 4.67
CA VAL A 163 -6.63 4.33 6.09
C VAL A 163 -5.42 5.14 6.54
N ILE A 164 -5.53 5.81 7.68
CA ILE A 164 -4.43 6.55 8.31
C ILE A 164 -4.09 5.90 9.65
N PHE A 165 -2.83 5.50 9.80
CA PHE A 165 -2.29 4.90 11.02
C PHE A 165 -1.47 5.88 11.83
N CYS A 166 -1.61 5.86 13.16
CA CYS A 166 -0.84 6.69 14.08
C CYS A 166 -0.71 5.96 15.42
N TYR A 167 0.43 5.30 15.60
CA TYR A 167 0.77 4.52 16.79
C TYR A 167 2.30 4.57 17.01
N GLY A 168 2.72 4.13 18.18
CA GLY A 168 4.13 4.05 18.58
C GLY A 168 4.38 4.60 19.98
N GLN A 169 3.57 5.55 20.46
CA GLN A 169 3.72 6.16 21.77
C GLN A 169 3.47 5.16 22.89
N ASN A 170 2.34 4.47 22.83
CA ASN A 170 1.89 3.52 23.85
C ASN A 170 2.40 2.10 23.62
N ASP A 171 2.86 1.79 22.41
CA ASP A 171 3.49 0.52 22.09
C ASP A 171 4.77 0.30 22.91
N LYS A 172 5.02 -0.95 23.30
CA LYS A 172 6.30 -1.38 23.85
C LYS A 172 7.21 -1.82 22.72
N ASP A 173 8.52 -1.84 22.95
CA ASP A 173 9.47 -2.32 21.94
C ASP A 173 9.28 -3.82 21.65
N GLU A 174 8.89 -4.60 22.67
CA GLU A 174 8.59 -6.01 22.47
C GLU A 174 7.41 -6.19 21.50
N ASN A 175 7.62 -6.99 20.46
CA ASN A 175 6.62 -7.36 19.44
C ASN A 175 6.10 -6.24 18.53
N PHE A 176 6.58 -5.00 18.72
CA PHE A 176 6.06 -3.84 18.02
C PHE A 176 6.01 -4.05 16.51
N GLU A 177 7.10 -4.52 15.91
CA GLU A 177 7.21 -4.70 14.46
C GLU A 177 6.15 -5.68 13.93
N SER A 178 5.80 -6.69 14.71
CA SER A 178 4.79 -7.67 14.32
C SER A 178 3.37 -7.14 14.51
N TYR A 179 3.09 -6.42 15.60
CA TYR A 179 1.76 -5.82 15.83
C TYR A 179 1.45 -4.74 14.80
N TYR A 180 2.41 -3.84 14.57
CA TYR A 180 2.25 -2.77 13.60
C TYR A 180 2.11 -3.32 12.17
N GLU A 181 2.95 -4.28 11.79
CA GLU A 181 2.83 -4.90 10.47
C GLU A 181 1.54 -5.72 10.31
N ALA A 182 1.08 -6.41 11.36
CA ALA A 182 -0.19 -7.13 11.35
C ALA A 182 -1.37 -6.18 11.09
N MET A 183 -1.37 -5.01 11.74
CA MET A 183 -2.36 -3.96 11.50
C MET A 183 -2.34 -3.49 10.03
N VAL A 184 -1.16 -3.18 9.49
CA VAL A 184 -1.01 -2.79 8.08
C VAL A 184 -1.54 -3.87 7.15
N ARG A 185 -1.08 -5.12 7.30
CA ARG A 185 -1.51 -6.25 6.47
C ARG A 185 -3.00 -6.50 6.57
N LYS A 186 -3.59 -6.37 7.77
CA LYS A 186 -5.02 -6.55 7.97
C LYS A 186 -5.81 -5.52 7.16
N ALA A 187 -5.45 -4.24 7.22
CA ALA A 187 -6.11 -3.21 6.42
C ALA A 187 -6.00 -3.47 4.92
N LEU A 188 -4.80 -3.81 4.42
CA LEU A 188 -4.60 -4.14 3.00
C LEU A 188 -5.36 -5.39 2.56
N SER A 189 -5.59 -6.34 3.47
CA SER A 189 -6.36 -7.55 3.20
C SER A 189 -7.86 -7.30 3.11
N ILE A 190 -8.41 -6.44 3.97
CA ILE A 190 -9.85 -6.17 4.01
C ILE A 190 -10.26 -5.04 3.05
N TYR A 191 -9.31 -4.16 2.68
CA TYR A 191 -9.52 -3.04 1.77
C TYR A 191 -8.49 -3.05 0.62
N PRO A 192 -8.63 -3.94 -0.38
CA PRO A 192 -7.62 -4.14 -1.44
C PRO A 192 -7.44 -2.96 -2.41
N ASP A 193 -8.38 -2.02 -2.46
CA ASP A 193 -8.30 -0.80 -3.27
C ASP A 193 -8.15 0.47 -2.40
N CYS A 194 -7.71 0.31 -1.14
CA CYS A 194 -7.54 1.40 -0.21
C CYS A 194 -6.08 1.88 -0.18
N SER A 195 -5.88 3.19 -0.21
CA SER A 195 -4.58 3.77 0.09
C SER A 195 -4.32 3.75 1.60
N VAL A 196 -3.05 3.76 1.99
CA VAL A 196 -2.65 3.81 3.39
C VAL A 196 -1.65 4.93 3.59
N ILE A 197 -1.79 5.67 4.69
CA ILE A 197 -0.80 6.63 5.19
C ILE A 197 -0.42 6.22 6.61
N SER A 198 0.85 6.37 6.96
CA SER A 198 1.35 6.14 8.31
C SER A 198 1.93 7.43 8.89
N ILE A 199 1.68 7.70 10.17
CA ILE A 199 2.24 8.85 10.89
C ILE A 199 3.34 8.37 11.84
N LEU A 200 4.48 9.06 11.85
CA LEU A 200 5.48 8.93 12.93
C LEU A 200 5.13 9.92 14.03
N GLU A 201 4.88 9.44 15.23
CA GLU A 201 4.37 10.28 16.31
C GLU A 201 5.44 11.23 16.85
N HIS A 202 5.14 12.53 16.82
CA HIS A 202 5.97 13.61 17.36
C HIS A 202 6.41 13.34 18.81
N SER A 203 5.56 12.68 19.60
CA SER A 203 5.79 12.38 21.01
C SER A 203 6.96 11.44 21.26
N GLN A 204 7.43 10.71 20.24
CA GLN A 204 8.66 9.93 20.32
C GLN A 204 9.92 10.81 20.37
N ARG A 205 9.81 12.08 19.94
CA ARG A 205 10.85 13.14 19.96
C ARG A 205 12.15 12.82 19.21
N SER A 206 12.28 11.62 18.66
CA SER A 206 13.44 11.10 17.96
C SER A 206 13.04 9.84 17.20
N TYR A 207 13.89 9.38 16.29
CA TYR A 207 13.70 8.13 15.57
C TYR A 207 14.07 6.94 16.47
N THR A 208 13.18 6.62 17.42
CA THR A 208 13.29 5.45 18.31
C THR A 208 13.27 4.15 17.51
N TYR A 209 13.53 3.01 18.18
CA TYR A 209 13.38 1.69 17.57
C TYR A 209 12.02 1.55 16.86
N LYS A 210 10.93 1.87 17.55
CA LYS A 210 9.56 1.84 17.02
C LYS A 210 9.40 2.70 15.76
N MET A 211 9.89 3.94 15.78
CA MET A 211 9.76 4.82 14.61
C MET A 211 10.55 4.31 13.40
N ASN A 212 11.74 3.72 13.62
CA ASN A 212 12.49 3.07 12.55
C ASN A 212 11.78 1.81 12.03
N CYS A 213 11.17 1.00 12.92
CA CYS A 213 10.34 -0.13 12.52
C CYS A 213 9.17 0.30 11.63
N ILE A 214 8.45 1.39 11.99
CA ILE A 214 7.39 1.93 11.14
C ILE A 214 7.96 2.27 9.76
N LYS A 215 9.08 3.01 9.69
CA LYS A 215 9.71 3.39 8.40
C LYS A 215 10.13 2.18 7.57
N GLU A 216 10.66 1.13 8.20
CA GLU A 216 11.01 -0.11 7.50
C GLU A 216 9.78 -0.85 6.95
N ILE A 217 8.71 -0.95 7.74
CA ILE A 217 7.47 -1.60 7.34
C ILE A 217 6.80 -0.79 6.22
N THR A 218 6.63 0.51 6.39
CA THR A 218 5.98 1.36 5.40
C THR A 218 6.79 1.42 4.10
N GLY A 219 8.12 1.51 4.19
CA GLY A 219 9.00 1.36 3.03
C GLY A 219 8.86 0.01 2.33
N TYR A 220 8.70 -1.08 3.09
CA TYR A 220 8.44 -2.40 2.50
C TYR A 220 7.10 -2.44 1.76
N TYR A 221 6.03 -1.83 2.26
CA TYR A 221 4.71 -1.83 1.58
C TYR A 221 4.50 -0.67 0.61
N ASN A 222 5.49 0.21 0.41
CA ASN A 222 5.38 1.47 -0.35
C ASN A 222 4.30 2.42 0.21
N ILE A 223 4.15 2.44 1.53
CA ILE A 223 3.20 3.31 2.24
C ILE A 223 3.86 4.65 2.52
N PRO A 224 3.28 5.78 2.09
CA PRO A 224 3.78 7.11 2.45
C PRO A 224 3.71 7.38 3.95
N VAL A 225 4.70 8.13 4.44
CA VAL A 225 4.86 8.46 5.87
C VAL A 225 4.73 9.97 6.09
N VAL A 226 3.93 10.37 7.07
CA VAL A 226 3.93 11.72 7.62
C VAL A 226 4.91 11.76 8.79
N ASP A 227 6.05 12.40 8.58
CA ASP A 227 7.12 12.48 9.59
C ASP A 227 6.87 13.63 10.56
N CYS A 228 6.01 13.41 11.57
CA CYS A 228 5.70 14.44 12.55
C CYS A 228 6.83 14.68 13.57
N ILE A 229 7.86 13.81 13.61
CA ILE A 229 9.07 14.06 14.40
C ILE A 229 9.85 15.19 13.74
N LYS A 230 10.18 15.03 12.46
CA LYS A 230 10.85 16.07 11.68
C LYS A 230 10.03 17.37 11.65
N LEU A 231 8.71 17.26 11.44
CA LEU A 231 7.81 18.41 11.41
C LEU A 231 7.96 19.29 12.66
N PHE A 232 8.06 18.67 13.84
CA PHE A 232 8.14 19.37 15.12
C PHE A 232 9.57 19.88 15.39
N ASP A 233 10.60 19.13 15.01
CA ASP A 233 11.99 19.56 15.11
C ASP A 233 12.28 20.81 14.28
N ASP A 234 11.61 20.96 13.13
CA ASP A 234 11.77 22.11 12.23
C ASP A 234 11.03 23.37 12.74
N GLN A 235 10.23 23.29 13.82
CA GLN A 235 9.46 24.44 14.31
C GLN A 235 10.31 25.42 15.12
N ILE A 236 10.35 26.68 14.67
CA ILE A 236 11.05 27.78 15.38
C ILE A 236 10.48 28.02 16.79
N ALA A 237 9.17 27.86 16.95
CA ALA A 237 8.50 28.05 18.24
C ALA A 237 8.83 26.94 19.26
N GLY A 238 9.50 25.86 18.84
CA GLY A 238 9.86 24.72 19.67
C GLY A 238 8.68 23.79 19.97
N TYR A 239 9.01 22.55 20.33
CA TYR A 239 8.06 21.45 20.58
C TYR A 239 6.96 21.82 21.58
N ASP A 240 7.34 22.42 22.70
CA ASP A 240 6.41 22.70 23.83
C ASP A 240 5.31 23.70 23.47
N SER A 241 5.47 24.49 22.41
CA SER A 241 4.43 25.41 21.90
C SER A 241 3.25 24.69 21.25
N TYR A 242 3.39 23.40 20.93
CA TYR A 242 2.42 22.62 20.17
C TYR A 242 1.82 21.44 20.94
N VAL A 243 2.23 21.26 22.20
CA VAL A 243 1.72 20.20 23.07
C VAL A 243 1.11 20.77 24.35
N LYS A 244 0.19 20.03 24.95
CA LYS A 244 -0.51 20.40 26.18
C LYS A 244 0.18 19.88 27.43
N ASP A 245 0.70 18.65 27.38
CA ASP A 245 1.24 17.92 28.54
C ASP A 245 2.56 17.19 28.23
N GLY A 246 3.25 17.61 27.17
CA GLY A 246 4.49 16.99 26.71
C GLY A 246 4.30 15.83 25.73
N ILE A 247 3.10 15.26 25.63
CA ILE A 247 2.76 14.14 24.74
C ILE A 247 1.63 14.51 23.78
N HIS A 248 0.54 15.05 24.31
CA HIS A 248 -0.67 15.32 23.54
C HIS A 248 -0.62 16.71 22.92
N LEU A 249 -1.12 16.81 21.68
CA LEU A 249 -1.15 18.04 20.91
C LEU A 249 -2.06 19.09 21.59
N ASN A 250 -1.70 20.36 21.50
CA ASN A 250 -2.67 21.44 21.69
C ASN A 250 -3.31 21.81 20.33
N ASP A 251 -4.20 22.80 20.30
CA ASP A 251 -4.90 23.20 19.06
C ASP A 251 -3.94 23.56 17.91
N ALA A 252 -2.80 24.22 18.21
CA ALA A 252 -1.80 24.56 17.21
C ALA A 252 -1.07 23.30 16.70
N GLY A 253 -0.76 22.36 17.60
CA GLY A 253 -0.18 21.06 17.22
C GLY A 253 -1.12 20.23 16.36
N HIS A 254 -2.42 20.23 16.67
CA HIS A 254 -3.42 19.57 15.84
C HIS A 254 -3.54 20.21 14.45
N ALA A 255 -3.49 21.53 14.36
CA ALA A 255 -3.47 22.23 13.08
C ALA A 255 -2.25 21.86 12.22
N LEU A 256 -1.06 21.76 12.83
CA LEU A 256 0.17 21.30 12.16
C LEU A 256 0.05 19.85 11.67
N TYR A 257 -0.44 18.95 12.51
CA TYR A 257 -0.66 17.55 12.15
C TYR A 257 -1.57 17.42 10.93
N SER A 258 -2.69 18.15 10.95
CA SER A 258 -3.66 18.16 9.87
C SER A 258 -3.05 18.65 8.54
N GLU A 259 -2.25 19.72 8.59
CA GLU A 259 -1.55 20.28 7.43
C GLU A 259 -0.50 19.31 6.87
N ALA A 260 0.26 18.64 7.74
CA ALA A 260 1.28 17.68 7.31
C ALA A 260 0.66 16.46 6.61
N VAL A 261 -0.47 15.95 7.13
CA VAL A 261 -1.21 14.86 6.47
C VAL A 261 -1.79 15.32 5.13
N GLU A 262 -2.37 16.52 5.06
CA GLU A 262 -2.84 17.11 3.80
C GLU A 262 -1.69 17.25 2.78
N GLY A 263 -0.51 17.67 3.22
CA GLY A 263 0.69 17.78 2.39
C GLY A 263 1.10 16.45 1.75
N VAL A 264 1.10 15.37 2.52
CA VAL A 264 1.37 14.03 1.97
C VAL A 264 0.28 13.61 0.98
N ILE A 265 -1.01 13.88 1.27
CA ILE A 265 -2.10 13.62 0.30
C ILE A 265 -1.87 14.39 -1.00
N GLU A 266 -1.45 15.66 -0.93
CA GLU A 266 -1.15 16.49 -2.09
C GLU A 266 0.02 15.92 -2.91
N GLU A 267 1.08 15.43 -2.26
CA GLU A 267 2.20 14.75 -2.93
C GLU A 267 1.74 13.48 -3.64
N GLN A 268 0.89 12.67 -3.00
CA GLN A 268 0.35 11.45 -3.60
C GLN A 268 -0.57 11.75 -4.80
N ILE A 269 -1.31 12.86 -4.77
CA ILE A 269 -2.06 13.37 -5.93
C ILE A 269 -1.09 13.71 -7.08
N LYS A 270 -0.02 14.46 -6.80
CA LYS A 270 0.95 14.90 -7.83
C LYS A 270 1.63 13.74 -8.55
N ILE A 271 1.99 12.69 -7.81
CA ILE A 271 2.64 11.50 -8.39
C ILE A 271 1.63 10.48 -8.94
N LYS A 272 0.33 10.76 -8.88
CA LYS A 272 -0.76 9.87 -9.28
C LYS A 272 -0.66 8.48 -8.64
N ALA A 273 -0.45 8.44 -7.32
CA ALA A 273 -0.25 7.20 -6.60
C ALA A 273 -1.47 6.26 -6.70
N LEU A 274 -1.21 4.98 -6.90
CA LEU A 274 -2.20 3.91 -6.83
C LEU A 274 -2.28 3.33 -5.40
N PRO A 275 -3.40 2.68 -5.03
CA PRO A 275 -3.48 1.93 -3.78
C PRO A 275 -2.36 0.90 -3.65
N VAL A 276 -1.80 0.79 -2.45
CA VAL A 276 -0.78 -0.21 -2.14
C VAL A 276 -1.41 -1.61 -2.08
N SER A 277 -0.71 -2.62 -2.61
CA SER A 277 -1.19 -4.00 -2.60
C SER A 277 -0.59 -4.80 -1.44
N LEU A 278 -1.38 -5.70 -0.86
CA LEU A 278 -0.89 -6.67 0.11
C LEU A 278 0.21 -7.53 -0.51
N LYS A 279 1.38 -7.54 0.13
CA LYS A 279 2.48 -8.43 -0.25
C LYS A 279 2.26 -9.83 0.31
N GLU A 280 2.58 -10.84 -0.50
CA GLU A 280 2.41 -12.26 -0.13
C GLU A 280 3.12 -12.60 1.17
N GLN A 281 4.40 -12.22 1.28
CA GLN A 281 5.20 -12.44 2.47
C GLN A 281 5.25 -11.17 3.32
N PRO A 282 5.20 -11.30 4.66
CA PRO A 282 5.48 -10.18 5.54
C PRO A 282 6.98 -9.82 5.53
N LYS A 283 7.29 -8.57 5.87
CA LYS A 283 8.65 -8.09 6.17
C LYS A 283 9.21 -8.80 7.39
N HIS A 284 8.42 -8.98 8.44
CA HIS A 284 8.81 -9.71 9.64
C HIS A 284 8.11 -11.07 9.68
N THR A 285 8.88 -12.14 9.76
CA THR A 285 8.38 -13.53 9.62
C THR A 285 7.30 -13.87 10.67
N ASN A 286 7.47 -13.36 11.89
CA ASN A 286 6.52 -13.54 12.99
C ASN A 286 5.14 -12.91 12.71
N THR A 287 5.05 -11.90 11.82
CA THR A 287 3.78 -11.24 11.47
C THR A 287 2.80 -12.20 10.82
N SER A 288 3.27 -13.24 10.13
CA SER A 288 2.38 -14.27 9.56
C SER A 288 1.53 -14.99 10.60
N PHE A 289 1.87 -14.85 11.89
CA PHE A 289 1.04 -15.30 13.00
C PHE A 289 -0.37 -14.66 13.01
N PHE A 290 -0.50 -13.44 12.49
CA PHE A 290 -1.73 -12.64 12.54
C PHE A 290 -2.64 -12.82 11.31
N ASP A 291 -2.13 -13.46 10.25
CA ASP A 291 -2.84 -13.66 8.99
C ASP A 291 -4.14 -14.47 9.23
N ASN A 292 -4.12 -15.43 10.17
CA ASN A 292 -5.31 -16.15 10.63
C ASN A 292 -5.79 -15.57 11.96
N SER A 293 -6.88 -14.82 11.88
CA SER A 293 -7.48 -14.15 13.03
C SER A 293 -8.99 -14.13 12.89
N CYS A 294 -9.71 -14.25 14.01
CA CYS A 294 -11.15 -14.08 14.04
C CYS A 294 -11.57 -13.23 15.23
N TRP A 295 -12.68 -12.52 15.04
CA TRP A 295 -13.34 -11.74 16.08
C TRP A 295 -14.70 -12.38 16.39
N ILE A 296 -14.97 -12.59 17.68
CA ILE A 296 -16.30 -13.02 18.14
C ILE A 296 -16.88 -11.87 18.98
N PRO A 297 -17.90 -11.16 18.46
CA PRO A 297 -18.51 -10.05 19.18
C PRO A 297 -19.38 -10.59 20.33
N SER A 298 -19.57 -9.80 21.38
CA SER A 298 -20.19 -10.26 22.63
C SER A 298 -21.64 -10.73 22.45
N GLU A 299 -22.35 -10.29 21.42
CA GLU A 299 -23.72 -10.70 21.07
C GLU A 299 -23.81 -12.16 20.57
N ARG A 300 -22.67 -12.82 20.32
CA ARG A 300 -22.61 -14.27 20.03
C ARG A 300 -22.56 -15.12 21.29
N PHE A 301 -22.36 -14.52 22.46
CA PHE A 301 -22.26 -15.22 23.73
C PHE A 301 -23.61 -15.21 24.46
N THR A 302 -23.85 -16.25 25.25
CA THR A 302 -24.92 -16.27 26.26
C THR A 302 -24.39 -15.64 27.53
N ARG A 303 -25.08 -14.61 28.04
CA ARG A 303 -24.69 -13.91 29.27
C ARG A 303 -25.45 -14.44 30.49
N ASN A 304 -24.73 -14.70 31.57
CA ASN A 304 -25.30 -14.99 32.90
C ASN A 304 -24.49 -14.25 33.98
N GLY A 305 -25.04 -13.14 34.49
CA GLY A 305 -24.37 -12.28 35.47
C GLY A 305 -23.04 -11.72 34.95
N ASN A 306 -21.95 -12.09 35.61
CA ASN A 306 -20.57 -11.72 35.27
C ASN A 306 -19.87 -12.72 34.32
N THR A 307 -20.63 -13.58 33.66
CA THR A 307 -20.08 -14.67 32.84
C THR A 307 -20.69 -14.65 31.44
N TYR A 308 -19.85 -14.85 30.43
CA TYR A 308 -20.24 -15.06 29.03
C TYR A 308 -19.82 -16.46 28.59
N SER A 309 -20.72 -17.20 27.95
CA SER A 309 -20.45 -18.55 27.45
C SER A 309 -20.83 -18.69 25.98
N ILE A 310 -20.04 -19.48 25.24
CA ILE A 310 -20.32 -19.85 23.86
C ILE A 310 -19.88 -21.30 23.62
N GLU A 311 -20.62 -22.01 22.77
CA GLU A 311 -20.21 -23.31 22.26
C GLU A 311 -19.40 -23.12 20.98
N LEU A 312 -18.11 -23.46 21.03
CA LEU A 312 -17.24 -23.40 19.87
C LEU A 312 -17.39 -24.68 19.04
N PRO A 313 -17.81 -24.59 17.76
CA PRO A 313 -18.13 -25.75 16.94
C PRO A 313 -16.88 -26.58 16.58
N ASN A 314 -15.72 -25.93 16.56
CA ASN A 314 -14.43 -26.49 16.21
C ASN A 314 -13.40 -26.16 17.31
N GLU A 315 -12.39 -27.01 17.42
CA GLU A 315 -11.19 -26.69 18.20
C GLU A 315 -10.50 -25.47 17.59
N ILE A 316 -10.17 -24.49 18.43
CA ILE A 316 -9.33 -23.36 18.06
C ILE A 316 -7.93 -23.65 18.61
N LYS A 317 -7.11 -24.25 17.75
CA LYS A 317 -5.69 -24.48 18.01
C LYS A 317 -4.87 -23.65 17.04
N GLY A 318 -3.82 -23.04 17.56
CA GLY A 318 -2.82 -22.43 16.70
C GLY A 318 -1.83 -23.45 16.17
N SER A 319 -0.90 -22.99 15.34
CA SER A 319 0.15 -23.83 14.77
C SER A 319 0.93 -24.62 15.83
N ASP A 320 1.23 -25.89 15.54
CA ASP A 320 2.15 -26.71 16.35
C ASP A 320 3.61 -26.24 16.23
N ILE A 321 3.88 -25.28 15.36
CA ILE A 321 5.18 -24.64 15.18
C ILE A 321 5.19 -23.34 15.98
N PRO A 322 6.23 -23.06 16.81
CA PRO A 322 6.33 -21.78 17.49
C PRO A 322 6.39 -20.65 16.46
N SER A 323 5.37 -19.80 16.46
CA SER A 323 5.15 -18.79 15.42
C SER A 323 5.35 -17.36 15.91
N PHE A 324 5.32 -17.14 17.23
CA PHE A 324 5.47 -15.82 17.83
C PHE A 324 6.16 -15.94 19.19
N ASN A 325 7.28 -15.23 19.37
CA ASN A 325 8.14 -15.28 20.57
C ASN A 325 8.49 -16.69 21.07
N GLY A 326 8.64 -17.65 20.15
CA GLY A 326 9.02 -19.01 20.49
C GLY A 326 7.97 -19.79 21.29
N LYS A 327 6.72 -19.30 21.38
CA LYS A 327 5.61 -20.09 21.95
C LYS A 327 4.60 -20.50 20.87
N LYS A 328 3.93 -21.63 21.12
CA LYS A 328 2.90 -22.23 20.26
C LYS A 328 1.51 -21.86 20.77
N GLY A 329 0.51 -21.85 19.90
CA GLY A 329 -0.91 -21.74 20.27
C GLY A 329 -1.54 -20.40 19.92
N VAL A 330 -2.69 -20.13 20.55
CA VAL A 330 -3.55 -18.98 20.24
C VAL A 330 -3.20 -17.78 21.11
N LEU A 331 -3.12 -16.59 20.51
CA LEU A 331 -3.18 -15.32 21.23
C LEU A 331 -4.64 -14.88 21.34
N MET A 332 -5.12 -14.72 22.57
CA MET A 332 -6.45 -14.19 22.85
C MET A 332 -6.34 -12.74 23.31
N VAL A 333 -7.13 -11.89 22.69
CA VAL A 333 -7.34 -10.48 23.06
C VAL A 333 -8.81 -10.28 23.40
N ILE A 334 -9.10 -9.30 24.26
CA ILE A 334 -10.47 -9.00 24.67
C ILE A 334 -10.69 -7.49 24.62
N ASP A 335 -11.88 -7.04 24.26
CA ASP A 335 -12.24 -5.61 24.31
C ASP A 335 -13.21 -5.35 25.47
N ILE A 336 -12.75 -4.53 26.40
CA ILE A 336 -13.37 -4.30 27.72
C ILE A 336 -13.13 -2.86 28.18
N ILE A 337 -13.70 -2.50 29.33
CA ILE A 337 -13.34 -1.30 30.09
C ILE A 337 -12.68 -1.75 31.40
N ASP A 338 -11.49 -1.23 31.72
CA ASP A 338 -10.90 -1.38 33.04
C ASP A 338 -11.51 -0.31 33.99
N TYR A 339 -11.89 -0.74 35.19
CA TYR A 339 -12.55 0.05 36.23
C TYR A 339 -11.60 0.34 37.39
N PRO A 340 -11.74 1.46 38.13
CA PRO A 340 -10.92 1.72 39.31
C PRO A 340 -10.84 0.53 40.28
N GLY A 341 -9.60 0.12 40.61
CA GLY A 341 -9.31 -1.05 41.44
C GLY A 341 -9.07 -2.34 40.64
N GLU A 342 -9.36 -3.48 41.26
CA GLU A 342 -9.02 -4.80 40.70
C GLU A 342 -9.97 -5.23 39.57
N ASN A 343 -9.39 -5.50 38.40
CA ASN A 343 -10.03 -6.10 37.24
C ASN A 343 -9.50 -7.52 37.05
N VAL A 344 -10.39 -8.52 37.09
CA VAL A 344 -10.02 -9.93 36.89
C VAL A 344 -10.89 -10.54 35.81
N ILE A 345 -10.22 -11.13 34.82
CA ILE A 345 -10.85 -11.88 33.73
C ILE A 345 -10.27 -13.28 33.76
N THR A 346 -11.12 -14.29 33.93
CA THR A 346 -10.72 -15.70 33.91
C THR A 346 -11.38 -16.40 32.72
N VAL A 347 -10.59 -17.12 31.94
CA VAL A 347 -11.04 -17.87 30.77
C VAL A 347 -11.03 -19.37 31.08
N PHE A 348 -12.08 -20.06 30.66
CA PHE A 348 -12.22 -21.50 30.79
C PHE A 348 -12.51 -22.14 29.44
N SER A 349 -11.93 -23.32 29.20
CA SER A 349 -12.23 -24.22 28.09
C SER A 349 -12.64 -25.56 28.68
N ASN A 350 -13.83 -26.07 28.32
CA ASN A 350 -14.37 -27.33 28.82
C ASN A 350 -14.30 -27.47 30.36
N GLY A 351 -14.61 -26.37 31.07
CA GLY A 351 -14.62 -26.31 32.53
C GLY A 351 -13.24 -26.15 33.19
N LYS A 352 -12.15 -26.22 32.43
CA LYS A 352 -10.78 -26.01 32.94
C LYS A 352 -10.37 -24.55 32.75
N LYS A 353 -9.83 -23.92 33.80
CA LYS A 353 -9.21 -22.58 33.71
C LYS A 353 -8.00 -22.65 32.78
N THR A 354 -8.01 -21.86 31.71
CA THR A 354 -6.94 -21.82 30.70
C THR A 354 -6.14 -20.52 30.74
N ALA A 355 -6.76 -19.40 31.10
CA ALA A 355 -6.08 -18.12 31.27
C ALA A 355 -6.70 -17.27 32.39
N GLU A 356 -5.93 -16.32 32.88
CA GLU A 356 -6.42 -15.25 33.74
C GLU A 356 -5.58 -13.99 33.54
N ARG A 357 -6.26 -12.86 33.35
CA ARG A 357 -5.67 -11.53 33.45
C ARG A 357 -6.11 -10.91 34.76
N LYS A 358 -5.16 -10.33 35.49
CA LYS A 358 -5.42 -9.47 36.65
C LYS A 358 -4.74 -8.13 36.42
N THR A 359 -5.48 -7.05 36.63
CA THR A 359 -4.97 -5.69 36.49
C THR A 359 -5.55 -4.84 37.60
N ASP A 360 -4.69 -4.11 38.32
CA ASP A 360 -5.11 -3.13 39.30
C ASP A 360 -5.07 -1.75 38.64
N TRP A 361 -6.24 -1.18 38.36
CA TRP A 361 -6.38 0.10 37.69
C TRP A 361 -6.37 1.22 38.72
N THR A 362 -5.23 1.91 38.83
CA THR A 362 -4.97 2.89 39.89
C THR A 362 -5.56 4.27 39.61
N TYR A 363 -6.13 4.48 38.42
CA TYR A 363 -6.79 5.73 38.06
C TYR A 363 -8.23 5.77 38.58
N SER A 364 -8.72 6.98 38.83
CA SER A 364 -10.09 7.21 39.31
C SER A 364 -11.16 7.14 38.22
N PHE A 365 -10.76 7.13 36.95
CA PHE A 365 -11.65 7.04 35.79
C PHE A 365 -11.63 5.63 35.18
N ARG A 366 -12.60 5.35 34.30
CA ARG A 366 -12.68 4.09 33.54
C ARG A 366 -12.11 4.30 32.14
N GLN A 367 -11.47 3.30 31.57
CA GLN A 367 -10.91 3.39 30.22
C GLN A 367 -11.13 2.09 29.45
N ARG A 368 -11.50 2.22 28.17
CA ARG A 368 -11.63 1.07 27.27
C ARG A 368 -10.24 0.58 26.89
N HIS A 369 -10.03 -0.73 26.97
CA HIS A 369 -8.77 -1.36 26.63
C HIS A 369 -8.95 -2.62 25.77
N ILE A 370 -7.93 -2.92 24.98
CA ILE A 370 -7.83 -4.21 24.24
C ILE A 370 -6.62 -5.00 24.73
N PRO A 371 -6.66 -5.56 25.95
CA PRO A 371 -5.52 -6.30 26.48
C PRO A 371 -5.36 -7.68 25.87
N GLU A 372 -4.10 -8.12 25.80
CA GLU A 372 -3.77 -9.53 25.69
C GLU A 372 -4.22 -10.27 26.96
N ILE A 373 -5.00 -11.34 26.81
CA ILE A 373 -5.38 -12.22 27.90
C ILE A 373 -4.33 -13.29 28.13
N SER A 374 -3.90 -13.95 27.04
CA SER A 374 -2.88 -14.99 27.11
C SER A 374 -2.34 -15.31 25.74
N TYR A 375 -1.09 -15.77 25.73
CA TYR A 375 -0.47 -16.37 24.57
C TYR A 375 -0.28 -17.87 24.80
N GLY A 376 -0.58 -18.65 23.77
CA GLY A 376 -0.33 -20.08 23.72
C GLY A 376 -1.47 -20.93 24.29
N LEU A 377 -2.69 -20.43 24.12
CA LEU A 377 -3.89 -21.16 24.48
C LEU A 377 -4.16 -22.27 23.45
N VAL A 378 -4.63 -23.40 23.97
CA VAL A 378 -5.35 -24.41 23.19
C VAL A 378 -6.79 -24.34 23.66
N ILE A 379 -7.70 -23.98 22.75
CA ILE A 379 -9.12 -23.89 23.07
C ILE A 379 -9.79 -25.08 22.40
N GLU A 380 -10.19 -26.02 23.25
CA GLU A 380 -10.83 -27.25 22.79
C GLU A 380 -12.21 -26.95 22.21
N LYS A 381 -12.66 -27.82 21.31
CA LYS A 381 -14.06 -27.83 20.88
C LYS A 381 -14.97 -27.97 22.11
N GLY A 382 -16.07 -27.21 22.13
CA GLY A 382 -17.08 -27.26 23.19
C GLY A 382 -17.22 -25.95 23.94
N SER A 383 -17.44 -26.06 25.25
CA SER A 383 -17.79 -24.93 26.11
C SER A 383 -16.60 -23.99 26.30
N PHE A 384 -16.76 -22.74 25.89
CA PHE A 384 -15.83 -21.65 26.16
C PHE A 384 -16.49 -20.59 27.05
N ILE A 385 -15.82 -20.20 28.13
CA ILE A 385 -16.39 -19.30 29.14
C ILE A 385 -15.40 -18.19 29.47
N ILE A 386 -15.88 -16.94 29.49
CA ILE A 386 -15.18 -15.78 30.02
C ILE A 386 -15.92 -15.31 31.27
N LYS A 387 -15.22 -15.24 32.40
CA LYS A 387 -15.75 -14.78 33.68
C LYS A 387 -15.02 -13.51 34.13
N PHE A 388 -15.79 -12.51 34.53
CA PHE A 388 -15.29 -11.24 35.07
C PHE A 388 -15.40 -11.23 36.60
N SER A 389 -14.63 -10.39 37.30
CA SER A 389 -14.71 -10.29 38.77
C SER A 389 -16.06 -9.76 39.24
N SER A 390 -16.74 -8.95 38.43
CA SER A 390 -18.04 -8.35 38.75
C SER A 390 -18.96 -8.29 37.52
N THR A 391 -20.27 -8.13 37.77
CA THR A 391 -21.26 -7.92 36.71
C THR A 391 -20.99 -6.61 35.96
N GLU A 392 -20.51 -5.59 36.67
CA GLU A 392 -20.21 -4.27 36.09
C GLU A 392 -19.05 -4.35 35.10
N GLN A 393 -17.99 -5.10 35.41
CA GLN A 393 -16.90 -5.34 34.45
C GLN A 393 -17.39 -6.14 33.24
N ALA A 394 -18.27 -7.11 33.47
CA ALA A 394 -18.88 -7.89 32.39
C ALA A 394 -19.79 -7.06 31.47
N ASP A 395 -20.39 -5.96 31.95
CA ASP A 395 -21.19 -5.05 31.11
C ASP A 395 -20.36 -4.39 30.01
N SER A 396 -19.04 -4.28 30.20
CA SER A 396 -18.13 -3.63 29.25
C SER A 396 -17.64 -4.53 28.12
N PHE A 397 -17.89 -5.84 28.20
CA PHE A 397 -17.38 -6.81 27.24
C PHE A 397 -17.99 -6.62 25.85
N LYS A 398 -17.14 -6.27 24.88
CA LYS A 398 -17.54 -6.04 23.47
C LYS A 398 -17.25 -7.23 22.57
N GLY A 399 -16.33 -8.10 22.96
CA GLY A 399 -15.98 -9.30 22.22
C GLY A 399 -14.55 -9.73 22.49
N CYS A 400 -14.15 -10.84 21.86
CA CYS A 400 -12.78 -11.32 21.94
C CYS A 400 -12.25 -11.73 20.58
N GLY A 401 -10.96 -11.49 20.39
CA GLY A 401 -10.22 -11.90 19.20
C GLY A 401 -9.38 -13.14 19.48
N PHE A 402 -9.33 -14.05 18.52
CA PHE A 402 -8.41 -15.17 18.53
C PHE A 402 -7.47 -15.05 17.34
N ILE A 403 -6.17 -15.02 17.62
CA ILE A 403 -5.10 -14.93 16.64
C ILE A 403 -4.38 -16.28 16.65
N LEU A 404 -4.44 -16.98 15.52
CA LEU A 404 -4.31 -18.43 15.48
C LEU A 404 -2.95 -18.90 14.92
N GLY A 405 -2.16 -18.04 14.31
CA GLY A 405 -0.99 -18.52 13.57
C GLY A 405 -1.35 -19.39 12.36
N LYS A 406 -0.36 -20.06 11.77
CA LYS A 406 -0.53 -20.86 10.55
C LYS A 406 -1.18 -22.22 10.78
#